data_AF-A0A9N9PGQ9-F1
#
_entry.id   AF-A0A9N9PGQ9-F1
#
_cell.length_a   1.000
_cell.length_b   1.000
_cell.length_c   1.000
_cell.angle_alpha   90.00
_cell.angle_beta   90.00
_cell.angle_gamma   90.00
#
_symmetry.space_group_name_H-M   'P 1'
#
loop_
_entity.id
_entity.type
_entity.pdbx_description
1 polymer ?
#
loop_
_entity_poly.entity_id
_entity_poly.type
_entity_poly.pdbx_seq_one_letter_code
_entity_poly.pdbx_strand_id
1 'polypeptide(L)'
;REKLYREIISKYLGPPSNIRQPDFLKTFEHPRGLQLDIYYPEYRFAIKVQGEQHDHYIEFFHRGESNNFIKQQAWDQLKKELCEENWIVLRYVWYYEDPYVVISEHLQEL
;
A
#
# COMPACT_ATOMS: atom_id res chain seq x y z
N ARG A 1 -11.89 -0.69 -4.78
CA ARG A 1 -10.82 -0.25 -5.71
C ARG A 1 -9.64 -1.23 -5.75
N GLU A 2 -9.11 -1.67 -4.60
CA GLU A 2 -8.04 -2.70 -4.53
C GLU A 2 -8.28 -3.90 -5.45
N LYS A 3 -9.48 -4.51 -5.42
CA LYS A 3 -9.81 -5.68 -6.27
C LYS A 3 -9.56 -5.41 -7.76
N LEU A 4 -9.91 -4.22 -8.25
CA LEU A 4 -9.69 -3.84 -9.64
C LEU A 4 -8.20 -3.73 -9.96
N TYR A 5 -7.40 -3.10 -9.08
CA TYR A 5 -5.94 -3.07 -9.24
C TYR A 5 -5.36 -4.47 -9.26
N ARG A 6 -5.78 -5.36 -8.35
CA ARG A 6 -5.37 -6.78 -8.31
C ARG A 6 -5.69 -7.51 -9.61
N GLU A 7 -6.91 -7.34 -10.14
CA GLU A 7 -7.32 -7.96 -11.40
C GLU A 7 -6.49 -7.46 -12.58
N ILE A 8 -6.28 -6.15 -12.70
CA ILE A 8 -5.52 -5.57 -13.81
C ILE A 8 -4.06 -6.01 -13.75
N ILE A 9 -3.38 -5.79 -12.62
CA ILE A 9 -1.95 -6.10 -12.50
C ILE A 9 -1.67 -7.60 -12.64
N SER A 10 -2.62 -8.45 -12.24
CA SER A 10 -2.48 -9.90 -12.40
C SER A 10 -2.42 -10.38 -13.85
N LYS A 11 -2.93 -9.58 -14.80
CA LYS A 11 -2.81 -9.88 -16.24
C LYS A 11 -1.39 -9.68 -16.75
N TYR A 12 -0.58 -8.87 -16.06
CA TYR A 12 0.79 -8.55 -16.46
C TYR A 12 1.82 -9.37 -15.68
N LEU A 13 1.67 -9.45 -14.36
CA LEU A 13 2.67 -10.07 -13.46
C LEU A 13 2.25 -11.44 -12.92
N GLY A 14 1.07 -11.94 -13.28
CA GLY A 14 0.45 -13.11 -12.65
C GLY A 14 -0.19 -12.79 -11.29
N PRO A 15 -0.75 -13.75 -10.56
CA PRO A 15 -1.43 -13.49 -9.30
C PRO A 15 -0.46 -12.91 -8.25
N PRO A 16 -0.87 -11.87 -7.49
CA PRO A 16 -0.05 -11.36 -6.39
C PRO A 16 0.06 -12.39 -5.27
N SER A 17 1.04 -12.19 -4.39
CA SER A 17 1.20 -13.00 -3.18
C SER A 17 -0.06 -12.95 -2.30
N ASN A 18 -0.38 -14.08 -1.69
CA ASN A 18 -1.40 -14.19 -0.65
C ASN A 18 -0.94 -13.57 0.68
N ILE A 19 0.37 -13.33 0.85
CA ILE A 19 0.93 -12.71 2.03
C ILE A 19 0.68 -11.20 1.96
N ARG A 20 -0.26 -10.72 2.76
CA ARG A 20 -0.57 -9.29 2.89
C ARG A 20 0.25 -8.58 3.97
N GLN A 21 0.85 -9.32 4.89
CA GLN A 21 1.68 -8.80 5.99
C GLN A 21 3.02 -9.56 6.01
N PRO A 22 3.97 -9.21 5.12
CA PRO A 22 5.30 -9.79 5.13
C PRO A 22 5.99 -9.61 6.49
N ASP A 23 6.87 -10.54 6.86
CA ASP A 23 7.55 -10.52 8.16
C ASP A 23 8.38 -9.26 8.38
N PHE A 24 8.94 -8.68 7.31
CA PHE A 24 9.72 -7.45 7.39
C PHE A 24 8.88 -6.21 7.74
N LEU A 25 7.54 -6.30 7.69
CA LEU A 25 6.64 -5.24 8.14
C LEU A 25 6.25 -5.36 9.62
N LYS A 26 6.79 -6.33 10.36
CA LYS A 26 6.56 -6.51 11.80
C LYS A 26 7.37 -5.50 12.60
N THR A 27 6.71 -4.91 13.60
CA THR A 27 7.35 -4.05 14.59
C THR A 27 6.89 -4.43 15.99
N PHE A 28 7.47 -3.83 17.04
CA PHE A 28 7.00 -4.02 18.41
C PHE A 28 5.54 -3.61 18.58
N GLU A 29 5.12 -2.52 17.91
CA GLU A 29 3.73 -2.04 17.91
C GLU A 29 2.81 -2.88 17.01
N HIS A 30 3.37 -3.45 15.93
CA HIS A 30 2.65 -4.24 14.93
C HIS A 30 3.25 -5.65 14.82
N PRO A 31 3.04 -6.54 15.82
CA PRO A 31 3.67 -7.86 15.85
C PRO A 31 3.18 -8.80 14.73
N ARG A 32 2.02 -8.50 14.14
CA ARG A 32 1.48 -9.20 12.95
C ARG A 32 1.96 -8.60 11.62
N GLY A 33 2.57 -7.42 11.66
CA GLY A 33 3.03 -6.70 10.49
C GLY A 33 2.02 -5.69 9.94
N LEU A 34 2.53 -4.61 9.37
CA LEU A 34 1.72 -3.68 8.58
C LEU A 34 1.25 -4.35 7.28
N GLN A 35 0.10 -3.93 6.76
CA GLN A 35 -0.52 -4.55 5.59
C GLN A 35 -0.14 -3.85 4.27
N LEU A 36 0.16 -4.64 3.23
CA LEU A 36 0.22 -4.23 1.83
C LEU A 36 -1.04 -4.67 1.09
N ASP A 37 -1.53 -3.84 0.19
CA ASP A 37 -2.75 -4.14 -0.56
C ASP A 37 -2.47 -5.08 -1.72
N ILE A 38 -1.32 -4.96 -2.38
CA ILE A 38 -0.85 -5.86 -3.43
C ILE A 38 0.65 -6.05 -3.24
N TYR A 39 1.11 -7.29 -3.23
CA TYR A 39 2.52 -7.61 -2.99
C TYR A 39 3.03 -8.67 -3.96
N TYR A 40 4.16 -8.36 -4.60
CA TYR A 40 4.86 -9.18 -5.57
C TYR A 40 6.32 -9.36 -5.12
N PRO A 41 6.59 -10.36 -4.27
CA PRO A 41 7.94 -10.56 -3.69
C PRO A 41 9.00 -10.82 -4.76
N GLU A 42 8.65 -11.55 -5.81
CA GLU A 42 9.55 -11.89 -6.93
C GLU A 42 10.05 -10.64 -7.67
N TYR A 43 9.19 -9.62 -7.77
CA TYR A 43 9.49 -8.34 -8.41
C TYR A 43 9.94 -7.28 -7.41
N ARG A 44 10.09 -7.64 -6.12
CA ARG A 44 10.33 -6.70 -5.01
C ARG A 44 9.42 -5.48 -5.07
N PHE A 45 8.14 -5.71 -5.33
CA PHE A 45 7.20 -4.65 -5.67
C PHE A 45 5.93 -4.75 -4.83
N ALA A 46 5.40 -3.60 -4.42
CA ALA A 46 4.15 -3.52 -3.69
C ALA A 46 3.33 -2.30 -4.10
N ILE A 47 2.01 -2.42 -4.04
CA ILE A 47 1.07 -1.30 -4.22
C ILE A 47 0.25 -1.13 -2.94
N LYS A 48 0.03 0.14 -2.58
CA LYS A 48 -0.96 0.55 -1.59
C LYS A 48 -1.98 1.49 -2.24
N VAL A 49 -3.25 1.16 -2.11
CA VAL A 49 -4.36 1.97 -2.63
C VAL A 49 -4.84 2.93 -1.55
N GLN A 50 -4.65 4.22 -1.76
CA GLN A 50 -5.03 5.28 -0.83
C GLN A 50 -6.46 5.77 -1.10
N GLY A 51 -7.28 5.79 -0.05
CA GLY A 51 -8.58 6.47 -0.02
C GLY A 51 -8.46 7.92 0.46
N GLU A 52 -9.54 8.70 0.37
CA GLU A 52 -9.61 10.12 0.79
C GLU A 52 -9.10 10.36 2.22
N GLN A 53 -9.31 9.39 3.11
CA GLN A 53 -8.84 9.41 4.50
C GLN A 53 -7.32 9.54 4.68
N HIS A 54 -6.52 9.30 3.62
CA HIS A 54 -5.06 9.49 3.67
C HIS A 54 -4.62 10.91 3.33
N ASP A 55 -5.45 11.66 2.63
CA ASP A 55 -5.13 13.00 2.13
C ASP A 55 -5.49 14.09 3.15
N HIS A 56 -6.68 13.99 3.74
CA HIS A 56 -7.17 14.96 4.71
C HIS A 56 -7.95 14.31 5.85
N TYR A 57 -8.09 15.06 6.95
CA TYR A 57 -8.87 14.60 8.08
C TYR A 57 -10.35 14.51 7.71
N ILE A 58 -10.92 13.31 7.79
CA ILE A 58 -12.36 13.08 7.62
C ILE A 58 -12.91 12.52 8.94
N GLU A 59 -13.82 13.26 9.58
CA GLU A 59 -14.37 12.95 10.90
C GLU A 59 -14.92 11.52 10.99
N PHE A 60 -15.61 11.07 9.93
CA PHE A 60 -16.16 9.71 9.83
C PHE A 60 -15.08 8.62 9.92
N PHE A 61 -13.94 8.81 9.26
CA PHE A 61 -12.85 7.82 9.25
C PHE A 61 -11.94 7.93 10.48
N HIS A 62 -11.83 9.12 11.08
CA HIS A 62 -10.95 9.38 12.21
C HIS A 62 -11.66 9.46 13.57
N ARG A 63 -12.97 9.17 13.60
CA ARG A 63 -13.82 9.10 14.81
C ARG A 63 -13.78 10.37 15.67
N GLY A 64 -13.66 11.54 15.06
CA GLY A 64 -13.58 12.80 15.82
C GLY A 64 -12.21 13.10 16.47
N GLU A 65 -11.20 12.24 16.29
CA GLU A 65 -9.89 12.39 16.93
C GLU A 65 -8.76 12.65 15.92
N SER A 66 -8.21 13.86 15.91
CA SER A 66 -7.07 14.25 15.07
C SER A 66 -5.82 13.38 15.29
N ASN A 67 -5.63 12.85 16.50
CA ASN A 67 -4.52 11.93 16.81
C ASN A 67 -4.53 10.65 15.97
N ASN A 68 -5.70 10.18 15.51
CA ASN A 68 -5.78 8.98 14.70
C ASN A 68 -5.23 9.22 13.28
N PHE A 69 -5.36 10.43 12.75
CA PHE A 69 -4.76 10.83 11.48
C PHE A 69 -3.23 10.90 11.58
N ILE A 70 -2.69 11.48 12.65
CA ILE A 70 -1.23 11.56 12.88
C ILE A 70 -0.64 10.14 13.00
N LYS A 71 -1.29 9.24 13.74
CA LYS A 71 -0.87 7.84 13.84
C LYS A 71 -0.90 7.13 12.50
N GLN A 72 -1.93 7.37 11.69
CA GLN A 72 -2.04 6.80 10.35
C GLN A 72 -0.92 7.29 9.44
N GLN A 73 -0.58 8.58 9.47
CA GLN A 73 0.58 9.11 8.75
C GLN A 73 1.90 8.50 9.22
N ALA A 74 2.08 8.34 10.54
CA ALA A 74 3.28 7.72 11.11
C ALA A 74 3.41 6.24 10.67
N TRP A 75 2.31 5.48 10.63
CA TRP A 75 2.32 4.09 10.15
C TRP A 75 2.58 4.00 8.65
N ASP A 76 2.10 4.96 7.87
CA ASP A 76 2.35 5.04 6.43
C ASP A 76 3.82 5.32 6.14
N GLN A 77 4.42 6.24 6.90
CA GLN A 77 5.84 6.54 6.84
C GLN A 77 6.69 5.33 7.26
N LEU A 78 6.38 4.68 8.38
CA LEU A 78 7.06 3.47 8.84
C LEU A 78 6.98 2.34 7.80
N LYS A 79 5.83 2.17 7.13
CA LYS A 79 5.67 1.18 6.06
C LYS A 79 6.61 1.46 4.88
N LYS A 80 6.75 2.74 4.51
CA LYS A 80 7.65 3.17 3.44
C LYS A 80 9.10 2.83 3.80
N GLU A 81 9.54 3.20 5.00
CA GLU A 81 10.89 2.92 5.50
C GLU A 81 11.20 1.43 5.52
N LEU A 82 10.31 0.61 6.07
CA LEU A 82 10.49 -0.85 6.11
C LEU A 82 10.51 -1.47 4.70
N CYS A 83 9.77 -0.92 3.74
CA CYS A 83 9.86 -1.38 2.35
C CYS A 83 11.21 -0.99 1.72
N GLU A 84 11.68 0.24 1.92
CA GLU A 84 12.97 0.72 1.40
C GLU A 84 14.14 -0.09 1.97
N GLU A 85 14.17 -0.34 3.28
CA GLU A 85 15.20 -1.17 3.94
C GLU A 85 15.27 -2.59 3.39
N ASN A 86 14.11 -3.12 2.95
CA ASN A 86 13.99 -4.46 2.39
C ASN A 86 14.03 -4.49 0.85
N TRP A 87 14.43 -3.36 0.23
CA TRP A 87 14.53 -3.20 -1.23
C TRP A 87 13.22 -3.47 -1.96
N ILE A 88 12.09 -3.19 -1.31
CA ILE A 88 10.75 -3.29 -1.87
C ILE A 88 10.33 -1.93 -2.42
N VAL A 89 10.08 -1.88 -3.72
CA VAL A 89 9.51 -0.72 -4.41
C VAL A 89 8.04 -0.61 -4.05
N LEU A 90 7.71 0.30 -3.11
CA LEU A 90 6.34 0.59 -2.71
C LEU A 90 5.77 1.75 -3.55
N ARG A 91 4.67 1.50 -4.27
CA ARG A 91 3.92 2.53 -5.01
C ARG A 91 2.60 2.83 -4.31
N TYR A 92 2.26 4.11 -4.25
CA TYR A 92 1.00 4.61 -3.73
C TYR A 92 0.14 5.03 -4.91
N VAL A 93 -1.10 4.57 -4.93
CA VAL A 93 -2.08 4.90 -5.97
C VAL A 93 -3.35 5.42 -5.32
N TRP A 94 -3.93 6.47 -5.87
CA TRP A 94 -5.14 7.08 -5.33
C TRP A 94 -6.38 6.42 -5.90
N TYR A 95 -7.42 6.32 -5.08
CA TYR A 95 -8.66 5.66 -5.46
C TYR A 95 -9.37 6.31 -6.66
N TYR A 96 -9.12 7.59 -6.94
CA TYR A 96 -9.71 8.34 -8.04
C TYR A 96 -8.92 8.23 -9.36
N GLU A 97 -7.65 7.79 -9.35
CA GLU A 97 -6.81 7.72 -10.55
C GLU A 97 -7.20 6.57 -11.47
N ASP A 98 -7.10 6.74 -12.79
CA ASP A 98 -7.36 5.63 -13.72
C ASP A 98 -6.36 4.47 -13.49
N PRO A 99 -6.84 3.28 -13.08
CA PRO A 99 -5.96 2.18 -12.73
C PRO A 99 -5.19 1.64 -13.94
N TYR A 100 -5.71 1.77 -15.17
CA TYR A 100 -5.00 1.31 -16.36
C TYR A 100 -3.79 2.20 -16.68
N VAL A 101 -3.96 3.52 -16.52
CA VAL A 101 -2.88 4.49 -16.73
C VAL A 101 -1.81 4.30 -15.66
N VAL A 102 -2.20 4.33 -14.39
CA VAL A 102 -1.25 4.27 -13.26
C VAL A 102 -0.50 2.94 -13.20
N ILE A 103 -1.18 1.81 -13.43
CA ILE A 103 -0.50 0.52 -13.50
C ILE A 103 0.49 0.50 -14.68
N SER A 104 0.11 1.02 -15.85
CA SER A 104 1.01 1.08 -17.00
C SER A 104 2.26 1.90 -16.72
N GLU A 105 2.12 3.05 -16.06
CA GLU A 105 3.27 3.90 -15.67
C GLU A 105 4.18 3.18 -14.68
N HIS A 106 3.63 2.60 -13.61
CA HIS A 106 4.43 1.90 -12.61
C HIS A 106 5.12 0.65 -13.16
N LEU A 107 4.50 -0.07 -14.09
CA LEU A 107 5.11 -1.25 -14.72
C LEU A 107 6.24 -0.88 -15.70
N GLN A 108 6.24 0.31 -16.29
CA GLN A 108 7.35 0.76 -17.16
C GLN A 108 8.63 1.11 -16.38
N GLU A 109 8.51 1.37 -15.08
CA GLU A 109 9.62 1.72 -14.19
C GLU A 109 10.23 0.51 -13.46
N LEU A 110 9.64 -0.68 -13.60
CA LEU A 110 10.11 -1.95 -13.02
C LEU A 110 11.13 -2.63 -13.92
#